data_AF-A0A0Q7VT13-F1
#
_entry.id   AF-A0A0Q7VT13-F1
#
_cell.length_a   1.000
_cell.length_b   1.000
_cell.length_c   1.000
_cell.angle_alpha   90.00
_cell.angle_beta   90.00
_cell.angle_gamma   90.00
#
_symmetry.space_group_name_H-M   'P 1'
#
loop_
_entity.id
_entity.type
_entity.pdbx_description
1 polymer ?
#
loop_
_entity_poly.entity_id
_entity_poly.type
_entity_poly.pdbx_seq_one_letter_code
_entity_poly.pdbx_strand_id
1 'polypeptide(L)'
;MKPGVTNAVLALALCSAPLAQAQNCGGGGGAIVCLSANGSGSDVRLEWTVEGAVSDLQVYRDTDSSMAGASQVALPEKSATSYVDRSAVPGTVYWYWIKFKAGASSLQSGAAHAARVGVMRDMTSMQLSAQMAPGWNLGNALEATGRAYIWGSRNFNETGWGNPKASQALFNAIREAGFRSVRIPVSWKQYADADDNISPQWMERVTEVVNYAHNAGLVAMINIHWDGGWMQPTFAAQAMANARLAMFWTQIANNFRNHDDTLLFAGTNEVMVDGDYNAPTAEYCEVQKGFNQAFISAVRATGGNNATRHLVVQAFNTNIDHSVSCNATMPADRVANRMMLEVHYYDPYSFALDEKSASWKWGQAADPSGGFNEPHADRQFQKMKNGFIDKGVPVLLGEYGAIRRTEHDPSGVNRKYWDQHITQAAWTRGVVPMYWDNGYAANHQMGLFDRATGKQTFPDVISAIVDAARPR
;
A
#
# COMPACT_ATOMS: atom_id res chain seq x y z
N MET A 1 -41.18 22.07 -48.46
CA MET A 1 -41.82 21.75 -47.18
C MET A 1 -40.92 20.81 -46.38
N LYS A 2 -40.28 21.31 -45.32
CA LYS A 2 -40.10 20.66 -44.01
C LYS A 2 -39.19 21.54 -43.15
N PRO A 3 -39.59 21.90 -41.91
CA PRO A 3 -38.84 22.80 -41.04
C PRO A 3 -37.84 22.03 -40.16
N GLY A 4 -36.87 22.77 -39.63
CA GLY A 4 -35.83 22.29 -38.72
C GLY A 4 -36.38 21.86 -37.36
N VAL A 5 -35.67 20.92 -36.75
CA VAL A 5 -35.84 20.51 -35.36
C VAL A 5 -34.50 20.68 -34.67
N THR A 6 -34.41 21.73 -33.86
CA THR A 6 -33.40 21.91 -32.81
C THR A 6 -33.68 20.94 -31.67
N ASN A 7 -32.78 19.99 -31.43
CA ASN A 7 -32.79 19.20 -30.19
C ASN A 7 -32.16 20.02 -29.07
N ALA A 8 -33.01 20.62 -28.25
CA ALA A 8 -32.61 21.14 -26.94
C ALA A 8 -32.36 19.96 -26.00
N VAL A 9 -31.10 19.76 -25.62
CA VAL A 9 -30.73 18.83 -24.54
C VAL A 9 -31.05 19.53 -23.22
N LEU A 10 -32.13 19.10 -22.59
CA LEU A 10 -32.54 19.53 -21.26
C LEU A 10 -31.58 18.90 -20.24
N ALA A 11 -30.60 19.66 -19.73
CA ALA A 11 -29.78 19.25 -18.62
C ALA A 11 -30.65 19.27 -17.34
N LEU A 12 -31.14 18.10 -16.92
CA LEU A 12 -31.67 17.93 -15.56
C LEU A 12 -30.50 18.02 -14.59
N ALA A 13 -30.38 19.15 -13.90
CA ALA A 13 -29.63 19.23 -12.66
C ALA A 13 -30.35 18.36 -11.62
N LEU A 14 -29.90 17.11 -11.47
CA LEU A 14 -30.23 16.28 -10.32
C LEU A 14 -29.55 16.92 -9.10
N CYS A 15 -30.32 17.73 -8.37
CA CYS A 15 -29.99 18.06 -6.99
C CYS A 15 -29.87 16.75 -6.22
N SER A 16 -28.63 16.35 -5.92
CA SER A 16 -28.32 15.26 -5.00
C SER A 16 -28.72 15.69 -3.59
N ALA A 17 -29.99 15.48 -3.23
CA ALA A 17 -30.36 15.34 -1.84
C ALA A 17 -29.57 14.15 -1.26
N PRO A 18 -29.04 14.23 -0.03
CA PRO A 18 -28.36 13.10 0.57
C PRO A 18 -29.36 11.94 0.65
N LEU A 19 -29.01 10.79 0.06
CA LEU A 19 -29.74 9.55 0.27
C LEU A 19 -29.82 9.29 1.77
N ALA A 20 -31.03 9.31 2.34
CA ALA A 20 -31.24 8.90 3.72
C ALA A 20 -30.85 7.41 3.83
N GLN A 21 -29.76 7.12 4.55
CA GLN A 21 -29.34 5.75 4.83
C GLN A 21 -30.43 5.04 5.63
N ALA A 22 -30.67 3.76 5.31
CA ALA A 22 -31.62 2.93 6.03
C ALA A 22 -31.24 2.87 7.53
N GLN A 23 -32.20 3.20 8.39
CA GLN A 23 -32.03 3.07 9.84
C GLN A 23 -32.25 1.61 10.26
N ASN A 24 -31.39 1.09 11.14
CA ASN A 24 -31.51 -0.25 11.68
C ASN A 24 -32.01 -0.21 13.13
N CYS A 25 -33.22 -0.70 13.32
CA CYS A 25 -33.95 -0.62 14.58
C CYS A 25 -33.76 -1.87 15.44
N GLY A 26 -33.71 -1.65 16.75
CA GLY A 26 -33.82 -2.70 17.77
C GLY A 26 -34.71 -2.21 18.91
N GLY A 27 -35.46 -3.10 19.54
CA GLY A 27 -36.47 -2.70 20.51
C GLY A 27 -36.90 -3.80 21.47
N GLY A 28 -37.59 -3.38 22.52
CA GLY A 28 -38.07 -4.23 23.62
C GLY A 28 -38.48 -3.37 24.83
N GLY A 29 -39.25 -3.93 25.76
CA GLY A 29 -39.63 -3.22 26.99
C GLY A 29 -40.40 -1.91 26.77
N GLY A 30 -41.07 -1.75 25.62
CA GLY A 30 -41.81 -0.54 25.25
C GLY A 30 -40.96 0.58 24.64
N ALA A 31 -39.71 0.32 24.28
CA ALA A 31 -38.84 1.28 23.59
C ALA A 31 -38.23 0.70 22.31
N ILE A 32 -37.97 1.57 21.34
CA ILE A 32 -37.32 1.27 20.06
C ILE A 32 -36.22 2.31 19.83
N VAL A 33 -35.04 1.86 19.40
CA VAL A 33 -33.94 2.72 18.98
C VAL A 33 -33.50 2.33 17.57
N CYS A 34 -33.53 3.28 16.64
CA CYS A 34 -33.14 3.10 15.24
C CYS A 34 -31.87 3.89 14.94
N LEU A 35 -30.80 3.19 14.57
CA LEU A 35 -29.48 3.77 14.35
C LEU A 35 -29.16 3.88 12.85
N SER A 36 -28.56 4.98 12.45
CA SER A 36 -27.85 5.16 11.18
C SER A 36 -26.40 5.57 11.43
N ALA A 37 -25.52 5.28 10.47
CA ALA A 37 -24.11 5.63 10.52
C ALA A 37 -23.67 6.16 9.15
N ASN A 38 -23.06 7.33 9.11
CA ASN A 38 -22.56 7.96 7.90
C ASN A 38 -21.08 8.34 8.07
N GLY A 39 -20.24 7.89 7.14
CA GLY A 39 -18.81 8.18 7.15
C GLY A 39 -18.46 9.39 6.31
N SER A 40 -17.61 10.26 6.85
CA SER A 40 -17.08 11.45 6.19
C SER A 40 -15.55 11.42 6.13
N GLY A 41 -14.96 12.46 5.54
CA GLY A 41 -13.52 12.75 5.60
C GLY A 41 -12.94 12.78 7.02
N SER A 42 -13.71 13.25 7.99
CA SER A 42 -13.24 13.60 9.34
C SER A 42 -13.69 12.64 10.43
N ASP A 43 -14.77 11.89 10.21
CA ASP A 43 -15.45 11.13 11.26
C ASP A 43 -16.45 10.11 10.69
N VAL A 44 -16.96 9.26 11.58
CA VAL A 44 -18.26 8.59 11.39
C VAL A 44 -19.29 9.28 12.28
N ARG A 45 -20.33 9.83 11.66
CA ARG A 45 -21.48 10.39 12.39
C ARG A 45 -22.54 9.31 12.58
N LEU A 46 -22.90 9.09 13.83
CA LEU A 46 -24.01 8.24 14.24
C LEU A 46 -25.20 9.12 14.58
N GLU A 47 -26.37 8.77 14.08
CA GLU A 47 -27.63 9.41 14.41
C GLU A 47 -28.64 8.32 14.76
N TRP A 48 -29.41 8.52 15.83
CA TRP A 48 -30.44 7.57 16.22
C TRP A 48 -31.71 8.25 16.69
N THR A 49 -32.83 7.60 16.40
CA THR A 49 -34.14 7.96 16.95
C THR A 49 -34.47 7.08 18.13
N VAL A 50 -35.28 7.61 19.05
CA VAL A 50 -35.76 6.90 20.24
C VAL A 50 -37.28 7.03 20.29
N GLU A 51 -37.97 5.91 20.35
CA GLU A 51 -39.38 5.83 20.71
C GLU A 51 -39.50 5.14 22.08
N GLY A 52 -40.31 5.70 22.99
CA GLY A 52 -40.44 5.19 24.36
C GLY A 52 -39.39 5.75 25.33
N ALA A 53 -39.39 5.22 26.56
CA ALA A 53 -38.51 5.68 27.64
C ALA A 53 -37.24 4.83 27.72
N VAL A 54 -36.09 5.45 27.46
CA VAL A 54 -34.77 4.80 27.56
C VAL A 54 -33.87 5.47 28.59
N SER A 55 -32.85 4.74 29.05
CA SER A 55 -31.77 5.21 29.92
C SER A 55 -30.47 4.45 29.62
N ASP A 56 -29.35 4.86 30.21
CA ASP A 56 -28.04 4.22 30.04
C ASP A 56 -27.66 4.00 28.58
N LEU A 57 -27.75 5.04 27.76
CA LEU A 57 -27.29 5.00 26.37
C LEU A 57 -25.78 4.79 26.33
N GLN A 58 -25.33 3.83 25.53
CA GLN A 58 -23.93 3.50 25.32
C GLN A 58 -23.71 3.25 23.84
N VAL A 59 -22.65 3.83 23.28
CA VAL A 59 -22.26 3.57 21.89
C VAL A 59 -21.22 2.46 21.90
N TYR A 60 -21.51 1.40 21.16
CA TYR A 60 -20.60 0.28 20.93
C TYR A 60 -20.15 0.26 19.48
N ARG A 61 -18.92 -0.20 19.25
CA ARG A 61 -18.31 -0.34 17.93
C ARG A 61 -17.53 -1.64 17.82
N ASP A 62 -17.58 -2.26 16.65
CA ASP A 62 -16.70 -3.37 16.27
C ASP A 62 -16.34 -3.31 14.77
N THR A 63 -15.37 -4.11 14.35
CA THR A 63 -14.92 -4.32 12.96
C THR A 63 -15.63 -5.48 12.27
N ASP A 64 -16.60 -6.12 12.94
CA ASP A 64 -17.48 -7.11 12.34
C ASP A 64 -18.94 -6.87 12.75
N SER A 65 -19.88 -7.61 12.15
CA SER A 65 -21.31 -7.44 12.37
C SER A 65 -21.85 -8.08 13.65
N SER A 66 -21.00 -8.65 14.50
CA SER A 66 -21.33 -9.25 15.78
C SER A 66 -21.14 -8.25 16.91
N MET A 67 -22.10 -8.21 17.84
CA MET A 67 -21.95 -7.42 19.06
C MET A 67 -21.06 -8.13 20.10
N ALA A 68 -20.75 -9.42 19.91
CA ALA A 68 -19.89 -10.17 20.80
C ALA A 68 -18.42 -9.79 20.56
N GLY A 69 -17.85 -9.02 21.49
CA GLY A 69 -16.50 -8.45 21.35
C GLY A 69 -16.51 -6.93 21.18
N ALA A 70 -17.68 -6.34 20.89
CA ALA A 70 -17.81 -4.92 20.63
C ALA A 70 -17.31 -4.08 21.80
N SER A 71 -16.48 -3.10 21.48
CA SER A 71 -15.91 -2.18 22.47
C SER A 71 -16.82 -0.96 22.62
N GLN A 72 -17.00 -0.53 23.86
CA GLN A 72 -17.74 0.70 24.14
C GLN A 72 -16.86 1.90 23.79
N VAL A 73 -17.37 2.80 22.94
CA VAL A 73 -16.64 3.98 22.45
C VAL A 73 -17.16 5.29 23.03
N ALA A 74 -18.37 5.32 23.58
CA ALA A 74 -18.92 6.51 24.24
C ALA A 74 -20.02 6.19 25.26
N LEU A 75 -20.20 7.12 26.20
CA LEU A 75 -21.35 7.22 27.12
C LEU A 75 -22.09 8.54 26.88
N PRO A 76 -23.03 8.59 25.92
CA PRO A 76 -23.80 9.79 25.67
C PRO A 76 -24.74 10.14 26.83
N GLU A 77 -25.12 11.40 26.92
CA GLU A 77 -26.19 11.82 27.83
C GLU A 77 -27.54 11.17 27.44
N LYS A 78 -28.45 11.07 28.41
CA LYS A 78 -29.74 10.36 28.25
C LYS A 78 -30.58 10.83 27.06
N SER A 79 -30.50 12.11 26.70
CA SER A 79 -31.25 12.72 25.59
C SER A 79 -30.46 12.78 24.28
N ALA A 80 -29.24 12.26 24.24
CA ALA A 80 -28.44 12.28 23.03
C ALA A 80 -29.10 11.43 21.94
N THR A 81 -29.12 11.97 20.73
CA THR A 81 -29.61 11.33 19.50
C THR A 81 -28.52 11.24 18.44
N SER A 82 -27.29 11.60 18.79
CA SER A 82 -26.14 11.51 17.88
C SER A 82 -24.82 11.38 18.62
N TYR A 83 -23.82 10.84 17.92
CA TYR A 83 -22.44 10.76 18.35
C TYR A 83 -21.51 10.89 17.14
N VAL A 84 -20.35 11.50 17.32
CA VAL A 84 -19.34 11.65 16.26
C VAL A 84 -18.11 10.85 16.65
N ASP A 85 -17.85 9.75 15.95
CA ASP A 85 -16.66 8.95 16.12
C ASP A 85 -15.52 9.45 15.23
N ARG A 86 -14.61 10.22 15.82
CA ARG A 86 -13.37 10.68 15.17
C ARG A 86 -12.23 9.67 15.28
N SER A 87 -12.40 8.62 16.08
CA SER A 87 -11.39 7.59 16.29
C SER A 87 -11.47 6.46 15.26
N ALA A 88 -12.54 6.42 14.45
CA ALA A 88 -12.68 5.48 13.36
C ALA A 88 -11.56 5.67 12.34
N VAL A 89 -10.83 4.59 12.07
CA VAL A 89 -9.76 4.57 11.08
C VAL A 89 -10.35 4.75 9.67
N PRO A 90 -9.87 5.71 8.88
CA PRO A 90 -10.23 5.85 7.46
C PRO A 90 -10.12 4.53 6.69
N GLY A 91 -11.14 4.23 5.89
CA GLY A 91 -11.19 3.01 5.08
C GLY A 91 -11.55 1.73 5.84
N THR A 92 -11.57 1.73 7.18
CA THR A 92 -12.10 0.61 7.98
C THR A 92 -13.62 0.73 8.10
N VAL A 93 -14.35 -0.31 7.70
CA VAL A 93 -15.79 -0.42 7.98
C VAL A 93 -15.96 -0.81 9.44
N TYR A 94 -16.73 -0.02 10.17
CA TYR A 94 -17.14 -0.33 11.54
C TYR A 94 -18.64 -0.54 11.62
N TRP A 95 -19.04 -1.49 12.45
CA TRP A 95 -20.42 -1.68 12.89
C TRP A 95 -20.61 -1.02 14.24
N TYR A 96 -21.77 -0.40 14.43
CA TYR A 96 -22.15 0.37 15.60
C TYR A 96 -23.49 -0.08 16.14
N TRP A 97 -23.64 0.04 17.45
CA TRP A 97 -24.87 -0.21 18.18
C TRP A 97 -25.08 0.84 19.26
N ILE A 98 -26.35 1.15 19.53
CA ILE A 98 -26.75 1.87 20.73
C ILE A 98 -27.29 0.84 21.71
N LYS A 99 -26.56 0.59 22.80
CA LYS A 99 -27.06 -0.18 23.93
C LYS A 99 -27.81 0.74 24.87
N PHE A 100 -28.94 0.30 25.38
CA PHE A 100 -29.83 1.11 26.21
C PHE A 100 -30.60 0.25 27.20
N LYS A 101 -31.20 0.89 28.21
CA LYS A 101 -32.18 0.27 29.12
C LYS A 101 -33.58 0.77 28.87
N ALA A 102 -34.55 -0.14 28.88
CA ALA A 102 -35.98 0.15 28.94
C ALA A 102 -36.55 -0.51 30.21
N GLY A 103 -36.79 0.29 31.26
CA GLY A 103 -37.06 -0.23 32.59
C GLY A 103 -35.86 -1.02 33.14
N ALA A 104 -36.10 -2.26 33.56
CA ALA A 104 -35.04 -3.16 34.05
C ALA A 104 -34.30 -3.92 32.93
N SER A 105 -34.79 -3.87 31.69
CA SER A 105 -34.24 -4.63 30.57
C SER A 105 -33.10 -3.89 29.89
N SER A 106 -31.98 -4.59 29.62
CA SER A 106 -30.91 -4.09 28.74
C SER A 106 -31.15 -4.58 27.32
N LEU A 107 -31.12 -3.65 26.37
CA LEU A 107 -31.46 -3.85 24.97
C LEU A 107 -30.43 -3.14 24.07
N GLN A 108 -30.55 -3.33 22.76
CA GLN A 108 -29.71 -2.64 21.78
C GLN A 108 -30.48 -2.33 20.49
N SER A 109 -30.01 -1.33 19.74
CA SER A 109 -30.46 -1.06 18.37
C SER A 109 -30.07 -2.19 17.41
N GLY A 110 -30.56 -2.11 16.16
CA GLY A 110 -29.94 -2.85 15.06
C GLY A 110 -28.53 -2.32 14.77
N ALA A 111 -27.70 -3.13 14.10
CA ALA A 111 -26.34 -2.72 13.72
C ALA A 111 -26.41 -1.72 12.56
N ALA A 112 -25.81 -0.54 12.71
CA ALA A 112 -25.51 0.34 11.57
C ALA A 112 -24.03 0.25 11.25
N HIS A 113 -23.63 0.46 10.00
CA HIS A 113 -22.21 0.42 9.64
C HIS A 113 -21.83 1.57 8.72
N ALA A 114 -20.61 2.04 8.89
CA ALA A 114 -20.00 3.07 8.06
C ALA A 114 -18.48 2.93 8.11
N ALA A 115 -17.83 3.37 7.04
CA ALA A 115 -16.40 3.60 7.04
C ALA A 115 -16.15 5.10 6.98
N ARG A 116 -15.24 5.62 7.80
CA ARG A 116 -14.72 6.97 7.60
C ARG A 116 -14.06 7.01 6.23
N VAL A 117 -14.44 7.96 5.38
CA VAL A 117 -13.80 8.16 4.08
C VAL A 117 -12.49 8.88 4.34
N GLY A 118 -11.38 8.34 3.89
CA GLY A 118 -10.09 9.01 3.94
C GLY A 118 -10.11 10.27 3.06
N VAL A 119 -9.48 11.35 3.53
CA VAL A 119 -9.42 12.59 2.73
C VAL A 119 -8.25 12.51 1.77
N MET A 120 -8.55 12.53 0.47
CA MET A 120 -7.53 12.78 -0.55
C MET A 120 -7.12 14.26 -0.47
N ARG A 121 -5.91 14.55 0.03
CA ARG A 121 -5.43 15.94 0.06
C ARG A 121 -5.17 16.39 -1.38
N ASP A 122 -5.35 17.68 -1.62
CA ASP A 122 -4.98 18.29 -2.90
C ASP A 122 -3.45 18.46 -2.95
N MET A 123 -2.78 17.34 -3.24
CA MET A 123 -1.33 17.20 -3.20
C MET A 123 -0.87 16.50 -4.46
N THR A 124 0.10 17.05 -5.16
CA THR A 124 0.76 16.36 -6.27
C THR A 124 1.57 15.17 -5.77
N SER A 125 1.81 14.17 -6.61
CA SER A 125 2.72 13.07 -6.28
C SER A 125 4.12 13.57 -5.92
N MET A 126 4.59 14.67 -6.53
CA MET A 126 5.85 15.31 -6.16
C MET A 126 5.86 15.77 -4.69
N GLN A 127 4.81 16.48 -4.26
CA GLN A 127 4.68 16.94 -2.87
C GLN A 127 4.54 15.78 -1.87
N LEU A 128 3.84 14.71 -2.25
CA LEU A 128 3.72 13.52 -1.41
C LEU A 128 5.05 12.79 -1.28
N SER A 129 5.79 12.63 -2.38
CA SER A 129 7.09 11.92 -2.38
C SER A 129 8.11 12.53 -1.41
N ALA A 130 8.10 13.86 -1.25
CA ALA A 130 8.95 14.56 -0.29
C ALA A 130 8.67 14.20 1.18
N GLN A 131 7.54 13.56 1.48
CA GLN A 131 7.13 13.13 2.82
C GLN A 131 7.38 11.63 3.09
N MET A 132 7.80 10.87 2.08
CA MET A 132 7.87 9.40 2.14
C MET A 132 9.24 8.86 2.58
N ALA A 133 10.32 9.64 2.48
CA ALA A 133 11.67 9.14 2.68
C ALA A 133 12.13 9.15 4.17
N PRO A 134 12.88 8.13 4.61
CA PRO A 134 13.09 6.86 3.92
C PRO A 134 11.89 5.92 4.12
N GLY A 135 11.75 4.98 3.19
CA GLY A 135 10.78 3.88 3.27
C GLY A 135 11.41 2.54 3.64
N TRP A 136 10.56 1.57 3.96
CA TRP A 136 10.93 0.20 4.34
C TRP A 136 10.00 -0.83 3.69
N ASN A 137 10.49 -1.98 3.27
CA ASN A 137 9.69 -3.05 2.69
C ASN A 137 9.35 -4.14 3.71
N LEU A 138 8.09 -4.55 3.75
CA LEU A 138 7.66 -5.78 4.42
C LEU A 138 7.98 -7.00 3.54
N GLY A 139 9.26 -7.20 3.21
CA GLY A 139 9.70 -8.28 2.32
C GLY A 139 9.60 -9.66 2.97
N ASN A 140 9.42 -10.70 2.18
CA ASN A 140 9.20 -12.09 2.56
C ASN A 140 8.03 -12.28 3.55
N ALA A 141 6.92 -11.58 3.34
CA ALA A 141 5.70 -11.71 4.10
C ALA A 141 4.49 -11.93 3.18
N LEU A 142 3.75 -10.89 2.76
CA LEU A 142 2.47 -11.04 2.06
C LEU A 142 2.63 -11.52 0.60
N GLU A 143 3.82 -11.41 0.03
CA GLU A 143 4.22 -12.01 -1.24
C GLU A 143 4.66 -13.46 -1.14
N ALA A 144 4.93 -13.97 0.07
CA ALA A 144 5.44 -15.32 0.23
C ALA A 144 4.48 -16.35 -0.39
N THR A 145 5.01 -17.15 -1.30
CA THR A 145 4.29 -18.24 -1.97
C THR A 145 4.66 -19.58 -1.35
N GLY A 146 3.78 -20.56 -1.44
CA GLY A 146 4.01 -21.85 -0.79
C GLY A 146 2.89 -22.85 -1.05
N ARG A 147 2.27 -23.34 0.03
CA ARG A 147 1.23 -24.38 -0.06
C ARG A 147 0.02 -23.87 -0.84
N ALA A 148 -0.66 -24.78 -1.53
CA ALA A 148 -1.91 -24.45 -2.19
C ALA A 148 -2.92 -23.84 -1.20
N TYR A 149 -3.51 -22.72 -1.57
CA TYR A 149 -4.55 -22.07 -0.77
C TYR A 149 -5.85 -22.87 -0.82
N ILE A 150 -6.48 -23.04 0.34
CA ILE A 150 -7.81 -23.63 0.45
C ILE A 150 -8.82 -22.48 0.51
N TRP A 151 -9.72 -22.40 -0.46
CA TRP A 151 -10.72 -21.34 -0.55
C TRP A 151 -11.53 -21.21 0.76
N GLY A 152 -11.69 -19.98 1.25
CA GLY A 152 -12.35 -19.69 2.53
C GLY A 152 -11.45 -19.83 3.77
N SER A 153 -10.22 -20.33 3.63
CA SER A 153 -9.28 -20.46 4.75
C SER A 153 -8.65 -19.12 5.14
N ARG A 154 -8.25 -19.00 6.42
CA ARG A 154 -7.37 -17.93 6.95
C ARG A 154 -5.91 -18.37 7.12
N ASN A 155 -5.56 -19.56 6.60
CA ASN A 155 -4.21 -20.12 6.66
C ASN A 155 -3.40 -19.72 5.44
N PHE A 156 -2.96 -18.46 5.39
CA PHE A 156 -2.17 -17.91 4.29
C PHE A 156 -0.69 -18.33 4.34
N ASN A 157 -0.01 -18.16 3.21
CA ASN A 157 1.44 -18.34 3.08
C ASN A 157 2.24 -17.12 3.57
N GLU A 158 1.63 -16.14 4.25
CA GLU A 158 2.36 -14.96 4.76
C GLU A 158 3.52 -15.32 5.72
N THR A 159 3.49 -16.52 6.29
CA THR A 159 4.56 -17.10 7.12
C THR A 159 5.34 -18.22 6.42
N GLY A 160 5.08 -18.45 5.13
CA GLY A 160 5.57 -19.58 4.35
C GLY A 160 7.08 -19.53 4.09
N TRP A 161 7.66 -18.34 4.13
CA TRP A 161 9.12 -18.12 4.08
C TRP A 161 9.71 -17.83 5.47
N GLY A 162 8.99 -18.19 6.54
CA GLY A 162 9.43 -18.28 7.94
C GLY A 162 9.30 -17.01 8.79
N ASN A 163 8.93 -15.87 8.21
CA ASN A 163 8.59 -14.67 8.98
C ASN A 163 7.28 -14.88 9.79
N PRO A 164 7.12 -14.24 10.96
CA PRO A 164 5.84 -14.20 11.64
C PRO A 164 4.83 -13.35 10.85
N LYS A 165 3.54 -13.47 11.21
CA LYS A 165 2.50 -12.59 10.68
C LYS A 165 2.86 -11.13 10.99
N ALA A 166 2.67 -10.25 10.00
CA ALA A 166 2.78 -8.81 10.21
C ALA A 166 1.84 -8.35 11.35
N SER A 167 2.29 -7.39 12.16
CA SER A 167 1.59 -6.94 13.36
C SER A 167 1.67 -5.42 13.52
N GLN A 168 0.69 -4.82 14.20
CA GLN A 168 0.71 -3.38 14.51
C GLN A 168 1.99 -2.96 15.25
N ALA A 169 2.51 -3.82 16.14
CA ALA A 169 3.74 -3.54 16.89
C ALA A 169 4.95 -3.33 15.98
N LEU A 170 5.08 -4.13 14.91
CA LEU A 170 6.15 -3.96 13.92
C LEU A 170 6.03 -2.61 13.20
N PHE A 171 4.85 -2.23 12.72
CA PHE A 171 4.67 -0.94 12.03
C PHE A 171 4.90 0.26 12.96
N ASN A 172 4.50 0.17 14.23
CA ASN A 172 4.83 1.18 15.23
C ASN A 172 6.34 1.32 15.42
N ALA A 173 7.07 0.20 15.51
CA ALA A 173 8.51 0.22 15.65
C ALA A 173 9.24 0.76 14.41
N ILE A 174 8.75 0.45 13.20
CA ILE A 174 9.25 1.02 11.95
C ILE A 174 9.09 2.55 11.95
N ARG A 175 7.92 3.03 12.38
CA ARG A 175 7.67 4.46 12.53
C ARG A 175 8.60 5.11 13.55
N GLU A 176 8.72 4.50 14.73
CA GLU A 176 9.55 5.00 15.84
C GLU A 176 11.04 5.04 15.46
N ALA A 177 11.49 4.09 14.65
CA ALA A 177 12.84 4.06 14.09
C ALA A 177 13.13 5.24 13.15
N GLY A 178 12.09 5.91 12.62
CA GLY A 178 12.21 7.12 11.79
C GLY A 178 11.85 6.93 10.32
N PHE A 179 11.43 5.73 9.90
CA PHE A 179 10.87 5.52 8.56
C PHE A 179 9.52 6.26 8.41
N ARG A 180 9.22 6.67 7.18
CA ARG A 180 8.01 7.48 6.86
C ARG A 180 7.04 6.77 5.92
N SER A 181 7.51 5.75 5.21
CA SER A 181 6.69 4.96 4.32
C SER A 181 7.03 3.47 4.41
N VAL A 182 6.08 2.65 3.99
CA VAL A 182 6.21 1.19 3.94
C VAL A 182 5.68 0.67 2.62
N ARG A 183 6.48 -0.15 1.95
CA ARG A 183 6.07 -0.95 0.81
C ARG A 183 5.69 -2.32 1.32
N ILE A 184 4.52 -2.80 0.93
CA ILE A 184 3.93 -4.07 1.35
C ILE A 184 3.78 -4.89 0.06
N PRO A 185 4.78 -5.72 -0.27
CA PRO A 185 4.70 -6.65 -1.39
C PRO A 185 3.56 -7.65 -1.17
N VAL A 186 2.70 -7.85 -2.16
CA VAL A 186 1.55 -8.77 -2.01
C VAL A 186 1.43 -9.70 -3.21
N SER A 187 1.26 -10.99 -2.92
CA SER A 187 0.89 -12.00 -3.91
C SER A 187 -0.65 -12.16 -3.91
N TRP A 188 -1.24 -12.28 -5.10
CA TRP A 188 -2.71 -12.27 -5.25
C TRP A 188 -3.23 -13.54 -5.93
N LYS A 189 -2.57 -14.01 -6.98
CA LYS A 189 -3.04 -15.11 -7.81
C LYS A 189 -3.16 -16.42 -7.04
N GLN A 190 -2.25 -16.69 -6.09
CA GLN A 190 -2.35 -17.88 -5.24
C GLN A 190 -3.59 -17.88 -4.33
N TYR A 191 -4.21 -16.72 -4.12
CA TYR A 191 -5.43 -16.54 -3.33
C TYR A 191 -6.64 -16.17 -4.18
N ALA A 192 -6.55 -16.33 -5.50
CA ALA A 192 -7.65 -16.08 -6.42
C ALA A 192 -8.16 -17.40 -7.03
N ASP A 193 -9.45 -17.45 -7.35
CA ASP A 193 -10.05 -18.61 -8.03
C ASP A 193 -9.67 -18.65 -9.53
N ALA A 194 -10.31 -19.56 -10.28
CA ALA A 194 -10.05 -19.73 -11.71
C ALA A 194 -10.47 -18.51 -12.55
N ASP A 195 -11.46 -17.75 -12.07
CA ASP A 195 -12.02 -16.55 -12.71
C ASP A 195 -11.34 -15.25 -12.21
N ASP A 196 -10.24 -15.40 -11.47
CA ASP A 196 -9.46 -14.30 -10.88
C ASP A 196 -10.23 -13.49 -9.81
N ASN A 197 -11.22 -14.09 -9.14
CA ASN A 197 -11.82 -13.50 -7.93
C ASN A 197 -10.89 -13.72 -6.74
N ILE A 198 -10.52 -12.65 -6.05
CA ILE A 198 -9.64 -12.69 -4.87
C ILE A 198 -10.44 -13.17 -3.67
N SER A 199 -9.87 -14.09 -2.90
CA SER A 199 -10.42 -14.55 -1.63
C SER A 199 -10.76 -13.37 -0.71
N PRO A 200 -12.02 -13.28 -0.20
CA PRO A 200 -12.40 -12.26 0.76
C PRO A 200 -11.53 -12.29 2.03
N GLN A 201 -11.14 -13.48 2.50
CA GLN A 201 -10.31 -13.61 3.69
C GLN A 201 -8.89 -13.07 3.44
N TRP A 202 -8.35 -13.22 2.22
CA TRP A 202 -7.06 -12.64 1.88
C TRP A 202 -7.15 -11.12 1.77
N MET A 203 -8.19 -10.60 1.10
CA MET A 203 -8.42 -9.15 1.01
C MET A 203 -8.56 -8.51 2.40
N GLU A 204 -9.28 -9.15 3.32
CA GLU A 204 -9.37 -8.73 4.73
C GLU A 204 -7.99 -8.67 5.39
N ARG A 205 -7.16 -9.72 5.22
CA ARG A 205 -5.82 -9.75 5.81
C ARG A 205 -4.90 -8.67 5.25
N VAL A 206 -4.91 -8.44 3.95
CA VAL A 206 -4.12 -7.35 3.33
C VAL A 206 -4.61 -6.00 3.85
N THR A 207 -5.93 -5.82 3.98
CA THR A 207 -6.53 -4.58 4.54
C THR A 207 -6.08 -4.33 5.97
N GLU A 208 -6.03 -5.37 6.80
CA GLU A 208 -5.55 -5.29 8.17
C GLU A 208 -4.09 -4.77 8.21
N VAL A 209 -3.21 -5.33 7.38
CA VAL A 209 -1.79 -4.94 7.32
C VAL A 209 -1.60 -3.52 6.79
N VAL A 210 -2.39 -3.11 5.79
CA VAL A 210 -2.41 -1.71 5.32
C VAL A 210 -2.86 -0.76 6.44
N ASN A 211 -3.87 -1.15 7.22
CA ASN A 211 -4.33 -0.34 8.34
C ASN A 211 -3.29 -0.26 9.46
N TYR A 212 -2.43 -1.28 9.65
CA TYR A 212 -1.31 -1.16 10.59
C TYR A 212 -0.36 -0.03 10.21
N ALA A 213 -0.04 0.10 8.92
CA ALA A 213 0.78 1.20 8.40
C ALA A 213 0.09 2.56 8.63
N HIS A 214 -1.20 2.65 8.29
CA HIS A 214 -2.00 3.87 8.49
C HIS A 214 -2.03 4.30 9.96
N ASN A 215 -2.33 3.36 10.87
CA ASN A 215 -2.38 3.61 12.31
C ASN A 215 -1.02 4.05 12.89
N ALA A 216 0.08 3.57 12.31
CA ALA A 216 1.43 4.01 12.67
C ALA A 216 1.80 5.36 12.04
N GLY A 217 0.93 5.96 11.22
CA GLY A 217 1.20 7.23 10.53
C GLY A 217 2.23 7.10 9.41
N LEU A 218 2.29 5.94 8.75
CA LEU A 218 3.15 5.65 7.61
C LEU A 218 2.36 5.77 6.30
N VAL A 219 3.02 6.25 5.24
CA VAL A 219 2.50 6.10 3.87
C VAL A 219 2.70 4.65 3.44
N ALA A 220 1.63 3.96 3.06
CA ALA A 220 1.66 2.58 2.59
C ALA A 220 1.63 2.51 1.06
N MET A 221 2.35 1.54 0.49
CA MET A 221 2.26 1.17 -0.92
C MET A 221 2.07 -0.34 -1.03
N ILE A 222 1.00 -0.77 -1.69
CA ILE A 222 0.77 -2.19 -2.04
C ILE A 222 0.95 -2.39 -3.55
N ASN A 223 1.35 -3.59 -3.96
CA ASN A 223 1.47 -3.94 -5.37
C ASN A 223 0.89 -5.31 -5.69
N ILE A 224 0.97 -5.68 -6.97
CA ILE A 224 0.97 -7.08 -7.39
C ILE A 224 2.43 -7.50 -7.52
N HIS A 225 2.92 -8.21 -6.51
CA HIS A 225 4.26 -8.77 -6.50
C HIS A 225 4.34 -10.05 -7.35
N TRP A 226 5.53 -10.66 -7.43
CA TRP A 226 5.70 -11.93 -8.13
C TRP A 226 4.93 -13.06 -7.41
N ASP A 227 4.05 -13.75 -8.14
CA ASP A 227 3.27 -14.87 -7.65
C ASP A 227 3.06 -15.96 -8.72
N GLY A 228 4.17 -16.50 -9.21
CA GLY A 228 4.18 -17.64 -10.14
C GLY A 228 4.40 -17.29 -11.61
N GLY A 229 4.94 -16.10 -11.92
CA GLY A 229 5.50 -15.79 -13.25
C GLY A 229 4.48 -15.63 -14.38
N TRP A 230 3.19 -15.43 -14.09
CA TRP A 230 2.16 -15.30 -15.13
C TRP A 230 2.25 -13.99 -15.94
N MET A 231 2.92 -12.96 -15.42
CA MET A 231 3.16 -11.69 -16.13
C MET A 231 4.43 -11.77 -16.97
N GLN A 232 4.29 -12.16 -18.24
CA GLN A 232 5.38 -12.16 -19.21
C GLN A 232 5.18 -11.02 -20.22
N PRO A 233 6.14 -10.11 -20.41
CA PRO A 233 5.98 -8.93 -21.26
C PRO A 233 6.17 -9.26 -22.75
N THR A 234 5.39 -10.21 -23.27
CA THR A 234 5.37 -10.61 -24.68
C THR A 234 3.99 -10.42 -25.27
N PHE A 235 3.88 -10.21 -26.59
CA PHE A 235 2.59 -10.08 -27.26
C PHE A 235 1.70 -11.31 -27.05
N ALA A 236 2.31 -12.50 -26.97
CA ALA A 236 1.61 -13.76 -26.72
C ALA A 236 0.91 -13.78 -25.34
N ALA A 237 1.56 -13.24 -24.29
CA ALA A 237 1.02 -13.24 -22.94
C ALA A 237 0.20 -11.99 -22.59
N GLN A 238 0.36 -10.91 -23.37
CA GLN A 238 -0.18 -9.58 -23.06
C GLN A 238 -1.70 -9.57 -22.79
N ALA A 239 -2.50 -10.23 -23.64
CA ALA A 239 -3.95 -10.19 -23.51
C ALA A 239 -4.43 -10.82 -22.18
N MET A 240 -3.87 -11.98 -21.83
CA MET A 240 -4.18 -12.67 -20.57
C MET A 240 -3.72 -11.85 -19.36
N ALA A 241 -2.48 -11.34 -19.40
CA ALA A 241 -1.93 -10.57 -18.29
C ALA A 241 -2.68 -9.25 -18.07
N ASN A 242 -3.05 -8.52 -19.13
CA ASN A 242 -3.88 -7.31 -19.04
C ASN A 242 -5.26 -7.59 -18.43
N ALA A 243 -5.91 -8.67 -18.86
CA ALA A 243 -7.23 -9.05 -18.32
C ALA A 243 -7.14 -9.35 -16.82
N ARG A 244 -6.14 -10.13 -16.39
CA ARG A 244 -5.93 -10.44 -14.98
C ARG A 244 -5.56 -9.20 -14.15
N LEU A 245 -4.66 -8.36 -14.66
CA LEU A 245 -4.33 -7.07 -14.02
C LEU A 245 -5.58 -6.22 -13.80
N ALA A 246 -6.45 -6.11 -14.82
CA ALA A 246 -7.69 -5.35 -14.70
C ALA A 246 -8.64 -5.95 -13.64
N MET A 247 -8.77 -7.28 -13.59
CA MET A 247 -9.61 -7.97 -12.61
C MET A 247 -9.10 -7.79 -11.18
N PHE A 248 -7.80 -8.00 -10.94
CA PHE A 248 -7.21 -7.81 -9.62
C PHE A 248 -7.29 -6.36 -9.18
N TRP A 249 -6.85 -5.41 -10.02
CA TRP A 249 -6.87 -4.01 -9.64
C TRP A 249 -8.26 -3.44 -9.45
N THR A 250 -9.28 -3.94 -10.17
CA THR A 250 -10.67 -3.54 -9.91
C THR A 250 -11.13 -3.96 -8.52
N GLN A 251 -10.85 -5.21 -8.12
CA GLN A 251 -11.23 -5.74 -6.80
C GLN A 251 -10.45 -5.04 -5.67
N ILE A 252 -9.12 -4.92 -5.82
CA ILE A 252 -8.24 -4.24 -4.85
C ILE A 252 -8.67 -2.78 -4.70
N ALA A 253 -8.82 -2.05 -5.81
CA ALA A 253 -9.21 -0.65 -5.76
C ALA A 253 -10.60 -0.47 -5.13
N ASN A 254 -11.58 -1.33 -5.43
CA ASN A 254 -12.89 -1.25 -4.78
C ASN A 254 -12.82 -1.49 -3.26
N ASN A 255 -12.01 -2.45 -2.79
CA ASN A 255 -11.80 -2.69 -1.37
C ASN A 255 -11.20 -1.47 -0.66
N PHE A 256 -10.18 -0.87 -1.25
CA PHE A 256 -9.45 0.28 -0.71
C PHE A 256 -10.02 1.63 -1.18
N ARG A 257 -11.24 1.66 -1.72
CA ARG A 257 -11.83 2.84 -2.37
C ARG A 257 -11.94 4.06 -1.46
N ASN A 258 -12.05 3.82 -0.16
CA ASN A 258 -12.25 4.85 0.85
C ASN A 258 -10.98 5.17 1.64
N HIS A 259 -9.83 4.54 1.38
CA HIS A 259 -8.56 4.93 2.01
C HIS A 259 -8.10 6.30 1.48
N ASP A 260 -7.42 7.08 2.32
CA ASP A 260 -6.89 8.42 1.97
C ASP A 260 -5.67 8.33 1.04
N ASP A 261 -4.99 9.47 0.86
CA ASP A 261 -3.82 9.58 -0.01
C ASP A 261 -2.54 8.99 0.59
N THR A 262 -2.58 8.45 1.82
CA THR A 262 -1.44 7.72 2.40
C THR A 262 -1.40 6.26 1.95
N LEU A 263 -2.34 5.80 1.13
CA LEU A 263 -2.27 4.51 0.45
C LEU A 263 -2.06 4.68 -1.06
N LEU A 264 -0.91 4.23 -1.53
CA LEU A 264 -0.51 4.18 -2.94
C LEU A 264 -0.73 2.78 -3.50
N PHE A 265 -1.01 2.71 -4.80
CA PHE A 265 -1.03 1.45 -5.55
C PHE A 265 0.13 1.44 -6.53
N ALA A 266 0.93 0.36 -6.50
CA ALA A 266 2.00 0.06 -7.44
C ALA A 266 1.57 -1.07 -8.37
N GLY A 267 1.48 -0.82 -9.68
CA GLY A 267 0.81 -1.73 -10.62
C GLY A 267 1.34 -3.17 -10.64
N THR A 268 2.66 -3.32 -10.61
CA THR A 268 3.40 -4.60 -10.63
C THR A 268 4.66 -4.54 -9.74
N ASN A 269 5.56 -5.52 -9.88
CA ASN A 269 6.92 -5.50 -9.31
C ASN A 269 7.99 -5.48 -10.42
N GLU A 270 8.85 -6.51 -10.50
CA GLU A 270 9.94 -6.67 -11.44
C GLU A 270 9.50 -7.51 -12.65
N VAL A 271 8.79 -6.89 -13.59
CA VAL A 271 8.31 -7.60 -14.79
C VAL A 271 9.40 -7.65 -15.84
N MET A 272 9.78 -8.86 -16.23
CA MET A 272 10.67 -9.18 -17.34
C MET A 272 10.30 -10.55 -17.91
N VAL A 273 10.97 -10.99 -18.98
CA VAL A 273 10.85 -12.37 -19.45
C VAL A 273 11.71 -13.27 -18.57
N ASP A 274 11.13 -14.34 -18.04
CA ASP A 274 11.83 -15.24 -17.12
C ASP A 274 13.10 -15.81 -17.77
N GLY A 275 14.24 -15.62 -17.10
CA GLY A 275 15.54 -16.09 -17.57
C GLY A 275 16.20 -15.22 -18.66
N ASP A 276 15.55 -14.16 -19.14
CA ASP A 276 16.14 -13.21 -20.06
C ASP A 276 16.58 -11.93 -19.33
N TYR A 277 17.89 -11.83 -19.10
CA TYR A 277 18.53 -10.68 -18.44
C TYR A 277 19.19 -9.72 -19.45
N ASN A 278 18.90 -9.86 -20.75
CA ASN A 278 19.41 -8.94 -21.77
C ASN A 278 18.65 -7.61 -21.75
N ALA A 279 19.13 -6.65 -22.54
CA ALA A 279 18.39 -5.42 -22.79
C ALA A 279 17.00 -5.74 -23.40
N PRO A 280 15.92 -5.05 -22.97
CA PRO A 280 14.57 -5.33 -23.45
C PRO A 280 14.43 -5.09 -24.94
N THR A 281 13.65 -5.95 -25.60
CA THR A 281 13.20 -5.71 -26.97
C THR A 281 12.15 -4.60 -27.03
N ALA A 282 11.87 -4.09 -28.23
CA ALA A 282 10.78 -3.13 -28.44
C ALA A 282 9.41 -3.69 -28.01
N GLU A 283 9.17 -4.98 -28.27
CA GLU A 283 7.99 -5.72 -27.81
C GLU A 283 7.89 -5.66 -26.28
N TYR A 284 8.98 -5.97 -25.57
CA TYR A 284 8.97 -6.00 -24.10
C TYR A 284 8.63 -4.63 -23.51
N CYS A 285 9.22 -3.56 -24.05
CA CYS A 285 8.89 -2.20 -23.63
C CYS A 285 7.41 -1.84 -23.94
N GLU A 286 6.87 -2.26 -25.08
CA GLU A 286 5.49 -1.97 -25.48
C GLU A 286 4.49 -2.70 -24.56
N VAL A 287 4.71 -3.98 -24.32
CA VAL A 287 3.83 -4.80 -23.48
C VAL A 287 3.86 -4.31 -22.03
N GLN A 288 5.03 -3.95 -21.50
CA GLN A 288 5.15 -3.35 -20.15
C GLN A 288 4.36 -2.04 -20.03
N LYS A 289 4.38 -1.19 -21.06
CA LYS A 289 3.52 0.01 -21.11
C LYS A 289 2.04 -0.35 -21.09
N GLY A 290 1.66 -1.43 -21.78
CA GLY A 290 0.31 -2.01 -21.73
C GLY A 290 -0.12 -2.42 -20.32
N PHE A 291 0.74 -3.13 -19.58
CA PHE A 291 0.48 -3.53 -18.18
C PHE A 291 0.22 -2.33 -17.28
N ASN A 292 1.08 -1.31 -17.37
CA ASN A 292 0.92 -0.07 -16.62
C ASN A 292 -0.40 0.64 -16.97
N GLN A 293 -0.79 0.68 -18.25
CA GLN A 293 -2.05 1.32 -18.67
C GLN A 293 -3.29 0.53 -18.23
N ALA A 294 -3.24 -0.80 -18.26
CA ALA A 294 -4.34 -1.66 -17.78
C ALA A 294 -4.60 -1.42 -16.28
N PHE A 295 -3.53 -1.35 -15.48
CA PHE A 295 -3.57 -0.98 -14.07
C PHE A 295 -4.23 0.39 -13.84
N ILE A 296 -3.72 1.45 -14.48
CA ILE A 296 -4.24 2.82 -14.29
C ILE A 296 -5.73 2.88 -14.64
N SER A 297 -6.09 2.30 -15.79
CA SER A 297 -7.47 2.31 -16.29
C SER A 297 -8.42 1.61 -15.31
N ALA A 298 -8.04 0.44 -14.81
CA ALA A 298 -8.84 -0.34 -13.86
C ALA A 298 -9.06 0.42 -12.55
N VAL A 299 -8.00 0.98 -11.95
CA VAL A 299 -8.11 1.74 -10.70
C VAL A 299 -8.98 2.97 -10.89
N ARG A 300 -8.74 3.78 -11.93
CA ARG A 300 -9.48 5.02 -12.17
C ARG A 300 -10.97 4.78 -12.43
N ALA A 301 -11.34 3.64 -13.01
CA ALA A 301 -12.74 3.28 -13.28
C ALA A 301 -13.57 3.07 -12.00
N THR A 302 -12.93 2.70 -10.87
CA THR A 302 -13.64 2.46 -9.60
C THR A 302 -14.14 3.74 -8.90
N GLY A 303 -13.64 4.93 -9.29
CA GLY A 303 -14.07 6.21 -8.72
C GLY A 303 -13.77 6.34 -7.21
N GLY A 304 -14.53 7.19 -6.49
CA GLY A 304 -14.22 7.51 -5.08
C GLY A 304 -12.82 8.12 -4.94
N ASN A 305 -12.08 7.78 -3.89
CA ASN A 305 -10.71 8.27 -3.72
C ASN A 305 -9.75 7.74 -4.80
N ASN A 306 -10.06 6.61 -5.43
CA ASN A 306 -9.25 6.06 -6.53
C ASN A 306 -9.29 6.93 -7.79
N ALA A 307 -10.27 7.85 -7.90
CA ALA A 307 -10.28 8.83 -8.98
C ALA A 307 -9.03 9.72 -8.94
N THR A 308 -8.46 9.98 -7.76
CA THR A 308 -7.31 10.88 -7.56
C THR A 308 -6.15 10.23 -6.79
N ARG A 309 -6.25 8.95 -6.41
CA ARG A 309 -5.20 8.19 -5.73
C ARG A 309 -3.86 8.26 -6.48
N HIS A 310 -2.78 8.40 -5.73
CA HIS A 310 -1.43 8.31 -6.26
C HIS A 310 -1.13 6.88 -6.75
N LEU A 311 -0.77 6.77 -8.02
CA LEU A 311 -0.44 5.49 -8.66
C LEU A 311 1.05 5.44 -8.99
N VAL A 312 1.64 4.27 -8.82
CA VAL A 312 3.05 4.00 -9.07
C VAL A 312 3.14 2.99 -10.20
N VAL A 313 3.85 3.34 -11.27
CA VAL A 313 4.08 2.47 -12.42
C VAL A 313 5.52 2.00 -12.44
N GLN A 314 5.73 0.75 -12.86
CA GLN A 314 7.03 0.11 -12.80
C GLN A 314 7.76 0.31 -14.13
N ALA A 315 9.04 0.67 -14.03
CA ALA A 315 9.96 0.52 -15.14
C ALA A 315 10.09 -0.96 -15.53
N PHE A 316 10.47 -1.23 -16.78
CA PHE A 316 10.77 -2.61 -17.19
C PHE A 316 11.87 -3.20 -16.30
N ASN A 317 11.61 -4.38 -15.72
CA ASN A 317 12.45 -5.03 -14.71
C ASN A 317 12.83 -4.13 -13.52
N THR A 318 12.10 -3.03 -13.29
CA THR A 318 12.48 -1.93 -12.36
C THR A 318 13.91 -1.41 -12.55
N ASN A 319 14.54 -1.68 -13.70
CA ASN A 319 15.94 -1.35 -13.94
C ASN A 319 16.07 0.13 -14.35
N ILE A 320 17.01 0.84 -13.73
CA ILE A 320 17.22 2.28 -13.96
C ILE A 320 17.56 2.57 -15.42
N ASP A 321 18.43 1.79 -16.05
CA ASP A 321 18.81 1.98 -17.45
C ASP A 321 17.64 1.70 -18.41
N HIS A 322 16.84 0.68 -18.11
CA HIS A 322 15.66 0.35 -18.91
C HIS A 322 14.52 1.35 -18.73
N SER A 323 14.42 2.02 -17.57
CA SER A 323 13.43 3.07 -17.37
C SER A 323 13.63 4.22 -18.36
N VAL A 324 14.88 4.60 -18.65
CA VAL A 324 15.19 5.70 -19.57
C VAL A 324 14.89 5.31 -21.02
N SER A 325 14.99 4.03 -21.39
CA SER A 325 14.72 3.56 -22.75
C SER A 325 13.26 3.13 -23.00
N CYS A 326 12.67 2.34 -22.10
CA CYS A 326 11.30 1.82 -22.24
C CYS A 326 10.22 2.79 -21.74
N ASN A 327 10.53 3.59 -20.71
CA ASN A 327 9.57 4.43 -19.98
C ASN A 327 9.81 5.94 -20.16
N ALA A 328 10.58 6.36 -21.18
CA ALA A 328 10.80 7.77 -21.50
C ALA A 328 9.49 8.58 -21.65
N THR A 329 8.41 7.90 -22.03
CA THR A 329 7.04 8.41 -22.00
C THR A 329 6.24 7.64 -20.95
N MET A 330 5.73 8.35 -19.95
CA MET A 330 4.85 7.77 -18.94
C MET A 330 3.48 7.38 -19.56
N PRO A 331 2.79 6.36 -19.01
CA PRO A 331 1.42 6.03 -19.40
C PRO A 331 0.45 7.20 -19.25
N ALA A 332 -0.68 7.12 -19.93
CA ALA A 332 -1.71 8.15 -19.83
C ALA A 332 -2.53 7.98 -18.54
N ASP A 333 -2.73 9.08 -17.83
CA ASP A 333 -3.69 9.19 -16.73
C ASP A 333 -4.55 10.44 -16.95
N ARG A 334 -5.86 10.28 -16.74
CA ARG A 334 -6.83 11.38 -16.84
C ARG A 334 -6.67 12.40 -15.70
N VAL A 335 -5.91 12.05 -14.66
CA VAL A 335 -5.60 12.94 -13.54
C VAL A 335 -4.13 13.33 -13.58
N ALA A 336 -3.89 14.64 -13.75
CA ALA A 336 -2.55 15.18 -13.79
C ALA A 336 -1.85 15.04 -12.43
N ASN A 337 -0.52 14.88 -12.45
CA ASN A 337 0.36 14.94 -11.29
C ASN A 337 0.02 13.94 -10.17
N ARG A 338 -0.62 12.81 -10.49
CA ARG A 338 -0.94 11.71 -9.55
C ARG A 338 -0.25 10.38 -9.87
N MET A 339 0.78 10.41 -10.71
CA MET A 339 1.59 9.24 -11.09
C MET A 339 3.03 9.35 -10.57
N MET A 340 3.64 8.23 -10.20
CA MET A 340 5.05 8.08 -9.85
C MET A 340 5.67 6.95 -10.67
N LEU A 341 6.99 6.96 -10.83
CA LEU A 341 7.76 5.85 -11.40
C LEU A 341 8.46 5.06 -10.29
N GLU A 342 8.53 3.74 -10.41
CA GLU A 342 9.32 2.87 -9.53
C GLU A 342 10.46 2.17 -10.29
N VAL A 343 11.64 2.19 -9.66
CA VAL A 343 12.87 1.47 -10.04
C VAL A 343 13.48 0.82 -8.80
N HIS A 344 14.33 -0.19 -8.95
CA HIS A 344 15.09 -0.83 -7.86
C HIS A 344 16.60 -0.70 -8.09
N TYR A 345 17.40 -0.92 -7.05
CA TYR A 345 18.86 -0.82 -7.12
C TYR A 345 19.57 -1.84 -6.23
N TYR A 346 20.32 -2.75 -6.86
CA TYR A 346 21.13 -3.77 -6.20
C TYR A 346 22.54 -3.86 -6.79
N ASP A 347 23.03 -2.77 -7.39
CA ASP A 347 24.36 -2.75 -8.00
C ASP A 347 25.47 -2.57 -6.95
N PRO A 348 26.57 -3.34 -7.05
CA PRO A 348 26.73 -4.51 -7.91
C PRO A 348 26.03 -5.75 -7.31
N TYR A 349 25.37 -6.53 -8.16
CA TYR A 349 24.68 -7.78 -7.77
C TYR A 349 25.57 -8.72 -6.93
N SER A 350 26.85 -8.82 -7.31
CA SER A 350 27.84 -9.65 -6.62
C SER A 350 28.01 -9.27 -5.15
N PHE A 351 27.98 -7.98 -4.82
CA PHE A 351 28.05 -7.51 -3.44
C PHE A 351 26.70 -7.63 -2.76
N ALA A 352 25.65 -7.09 -3.39
CA ALA A 352 24.36 -6.84 -2.76
C ALA A 352 23.52 -8.11 -2.55
N LEU A 353 23.57 -9.08 -3.47
CA LEU A 353 22.62 -10.20 -3.53
C LEU A 353 23.25 -11.59 -3.68
N ASP A 354 24.38 -11.73 -4.38
CA ASP A 354 24.96 -13.05 -4.65
C ASP A 354 25.62 -13.66 -3.40
N GLU A 355 24.90 -14.50 -2.67
CA GLU A 355 25.39 -15.21 -1.48
C GLU A 355 26.71 -15.97 -1.71
N LYS A 356 27.00 -16.36 -2.96
CA LYS A 356 28.18 -17.14 -3.33
C LYS A 356 29.36 -16.27 -3.78
N SER A 357 29.18 -14.96 -3.87
CA SER A 357 30.23 -14.06 -4.34
C SER A 357 31.36 -13.92 -3.32
N ALA A 358 32.59 -13.89 -3.84
CA ALA A 358 33.78 -13.49 -3.08
C ALA A 358 33.93 -11.96 -2.97
N SER A 359 33.12 -11.17 -3.68
CA SER A 359 33.16 -9.71 -3.66
C SER A 359 32.31 -9.16 -2.51
N TRP A 360 32.92 -8.97 -1.34
CA TRP A 360 32.25 -8.52 -0.12
C TRP A 360 32.63 -7.10 0.33
N LYS A 361 33.50 -6.41 -0.42
CA LYS A 361 33.85 -5.00 -0.19
C LYS A 361 33.13 -4.11 -1.18
N TRP A 362 32.85 -2.88 -0.78
CA TRP A 362 32.24 -1.89 -1.66
C TRP A 362 32.74 -0.47 -1.37
N GLY A 363 32.75 0.35 -2.42
CA GLY A 363 33.12 1.76 -2.36
C GLY A 363 34.59 1.99 -2.69
N GLN A 364 34.91 3.20 -3.16
CA GLN A 364 36.25 3.56 -3.62
C GLN A 364 37.34 3.33 -2.56
N ALA A 365 37.01 3.50 -1.28
CA ALA A 365 37.97 3.31 -0.20
C ALA A 365 38.30 1.83 0.06
N ALA A 366 37.31 0.93 -0.05
CA ALA A 366 37.47 -0.48 0.28
C ALA A 366 37.80 -1.37 -0.94
N ASP A 367 37.33 -0.97 -2.12
CA ASP A 367 37.62 -1.59 -3.42
C ASP A 367 37.84 -0.52 -4.51
N PRO A 368 39.03 0.09 -4.57
CA PRO A 368 39.35 1.14 -5.55
C PRO A 368 39.26 0.68 -7.02
N SER A 369 39.40 -0.63 -7.26
CA SER A 369 39.28 -1.24 -8.59
C SER A 369 37.84 -1.55 -9.01
N GLY A 370 36.89 -1.50 -8.07
CA GLY A 370 35.48 -1.80 -8.33
C GLY A 370 34.81 -0.74 -9.20
N GLY A 371 34.20 -1.15 -10.31
CA GLY A 371 33.51 -0.24 -11.23
C GLY A 371 32.12 0.23 -10.78
N PHE A 372 31.53 -0.43 -9.79
CA PHE A 372 30.17 -0.21 -9.30
C PHE A 372 30.16 0.43 -7.90
N ASN A 373 30.92 1.51 -7.72
CA ASN A 373 31.08 2.23 -6.45
C ASN A 373 30.25 3.53 -6.43
N GLU A 374 30.56 4.47 -5.53
CA GLU A 374 29.82 5.72 -5.30
C GLU A 374 29.52 6.49 -6.59
N PRO A 375 30.51 6.83 -7.46
CA PRO A 375 30.22 7.46 -8.75
C PRO A 375 29.24 6.71 -9.65
N HIS A 376 29.20 5.37 -9.60
CA HIS A 376 28.24 4.60 -10.40
C HIS A 376 26.82 4.78 -9.86
N ALA A 377 26.62 4.58 -8.55
CA ALA A 377 25.34 4.81 -7.90
C ALA A 377 24.84 6.24 -8.13
N ASP A 378 25.71 7.23 -7.95
CA ASP A 378 25.42 8.64 -8.19
C ASP A 378 24.96 8.91 -9.62
N ARG A 379 25.61 8.32 -10.63
CA ARG A 379 25.20 8.44 -12.03
C ARG A 379 23.85 7.78 -12.29
N GLN A 380 23.57 6.63 -11.68
CA GLN A 380 22.29 5.94 -11.84
C GLN A 380 21.13 6.79 -11.27
N PHE A 381 21.28 7.34 -10.07
CA PHE A 381 20.25 8.23 -9.52
C PHE A 381 20.16 9.58 -10.24
N GLN A 382 21.26 10.07 -10.83
CA GLN A 382 21.22 11.25 -11.69
C GLN A 382 20.38 11.02 -12.95
N LYS A 383 20.37 9.81 -13.53
CA LYS A 383 19.47 9.47 -14.64
C LYS A 383 18.01 9.60 -14.23
N MET A 384 17.66 9.18 -13.01
CA MET A 384 16.28 9.28 -12.52
C MET A 384 15.87 10.73 -12.33
N LYS A 385 16.78 11.55 -11.79
CA LYS A 385 16.56 12.99 -11.67
C LYS A 385 16.30 13.66 -13.02
N ASN A 386 17.22 13.49 -13.97
CA ASN A 386 17.14 14.14 -15.29
C ASN A 386 15.99 13.57 -16.14
N GLY A 387 15.75 12.26 -16.04
CA GLY A 387 14.78 11.54 -16.85
C GLY A 387 13.34 11.83 -16.46
N PHE A 388 13.08 12.02 -15.16
CA PHE A 388 11.73 11.99 -14.58
C PHE A 388 11.47 13.12 -13.58
N ILE A 389 12.30 13.26 -12.54
CA ILE A 389 12.03 14.19 -11.43
C ILE A 389 12.03 15.65 -11.89
N ASP A 390 13.02 16.04 -12.69
CA ASP A 390 13.11 17.39 -13.26
C ASP A 390 11.99 17.69 -14.28
N LYS A 391 11.27 16.65 -14.71
CA LYS A 391 10.08 16.74 -15.56
C LYS A 391 8.77 16.60 -14.76
N GLY A 392 8.83 16.64 -13.44
CA GLY A 392 7.67 16.59 -12.56
C GLY A 392 7.13 15.19 -12.26
N VAL A 393 7.87 14.12 -12.61
CA VAL A 393 7.51 12.73 -12.29
C VAL A 393 8.36 12.25 -11.11
N PRO A 394 7.79 12.06 -9.91
CA PRO A 394 8.55 11.55 -8.77
C PRO A 394 8.96 10.10 -9.01
N VAL A 395 10.11 9.74 -8.44
CA VAL A 395 10.67 8.39 -8.57
C VAL A 395 10.82 7.77 -7.19
N LEU A 396 10.31 6.55 -7.04
CA LEU A 396 10.55 5.68 -5.90
C LEU A 396 11.67 4.71 -6.26
N LEU A 397 12.68 4.62 -5.39
CA LEU A 397 13.59 3.48 -5.36
C LEU A 397 12.91 2.42 -4.49
N GLY A 398 12.00 1.65 -5.11
CA GLY A 398 11.05 0.76 -4.44
C GLY A 398 11.72 -0.35 -3.63
N GLU A 399 12.91 -0.76 -4.05
CA GLU A 399 13.76 -1.69 -3.33
C GLU A 399 15.24 -1.34 -3.51
N TYR A 400 15.99 -1.46 -2.42
CA TYR A 400 17.44 -1.52 -2.38
C TYR A 400 17.88 -2.17 -1.07
N GLY A 401 19.03 -2.82 -1.06
CA GLY A 401 19.61 -3.39 0.14
C GLY A 401 20.81 -4.25 -0.19
N ALA A 402 21.66 -4.53 0.80
CA ALA A 402 22.76 -5.47 0.66
C ALA A 402 22.70 -6.55 1.74
N ILE A 403 22.93 -7.80 1.34
CA ILE A 403 22.94 -8.93 2.25
C ILE A 403 24.09 -8.80 3.26
N ARG A 404 23.84 -9.24 4.48
CA ARG A 404 24.90 -9.36 5.50
C ARG A 404 25.86 -10.50 5.14
N ARG A 405 27.17 -10.29 5.34
CA ARG A 405 28.23 -11.29 5.09
C ARG A 405 29.15 -11.45 6.29
N THR A 406 28.67 -12.16 7.31
CA THR A 406 29.40 -12.38 8.57
C THR A 406 30.70 -13.15 8.44
N GLU A 407 30.83 -13.95 7.39
CA GLU A 407 32.02 -14.70 7.05
C GLU A 407 33.18 -13.81 6.61
N HIS A 408 32.90 -12.55 6.24
CA HIS A 408 33.90 -11.61 5.71
C HIS A 408 33.91 -10.27 6.47
N ASP A 409 32.73 -9.76 6.82
CA ASP A 409 32.52 -8.50 7.52
C ASP A 409 31.53 -8.71 8.70
N PRO A 410 31.97 -9.37 9.79
CA PRO A 410 31.13 -9.62 10.96
C PRO A 410 30.50 -8.35 11.54
N SER A 411 31.22 -7.24 11.46
CA SER A 411 30.80 -5.89 11.89
C SER A 411 29.82 -5.20 10.96
N GLY A 412 29.68 -5.67 9.72
CA GLY A 412 28.78 -5.09 8.71
C GLY A 412 29.17 -3.69 8.23
N VAL A 413 30.46 -3.32 8.29
CA VAL A 413 30.95 -1.97 7.90
C VAL A 413 30.62 -1.66 6.43
N ASN A 414 30.85 -2.59 5.51
CA ASN A 414 30.61 -2.40 4.08
C ASN A 414 29.11 -2.33 3.78
N ARG A 415 28.30 -3.22 4.37
CA ARG A 415 26.83 -3.19 4.24
C ARG A 415 26.28 -1.84 4.72
N LYS A 416 26.66 -1.42 5.92
CA LYS A 416 26.20 -0.15 6.49
C LYS A 416 26.60 1.04 5.63
N TYR A 417 27.84 1.08 5.15
CA TYR A 417 28.31 2.16 4.29
C TYR A 417 27.59 2.19 2.94
N TRP A 418 27.37 1.03 2.32
CA TRP A 418 26.57 0.90 1.10
C TRP A 418 25.15 1.41 1.33
N ASP A 419 24.47 0.91 2.37
CA ASP A 419 23.09 1.31 2.71
C ASP A 419 23.02 2.83 2.91
N GLN A 420 23.92 3.40 3.72
CA GLN A 420 24.00 4.86 3.97
C GLN A 420 24.21 5.66 2.68
N HIS A 421 25.17 5.26 1.84
CA HIS A 421 25.49 6.00 0.63
C HIS A 421 24.33 5.95 -0.37
N ILE A 422 23.74 4.77 -0.60
CA ILE A 422 22.62 4.61 -1.53
C ILE A 422 21.41 5.43 -1.07
N THR A 423 21.07 5.40 0.22
CA THR A 423 20.00 6.25 0.75
C THR A 423 20.29 7.73 0.50
N GLN A 424 21.50 8.20 0.82
CA GLN A 424 21.87 9.61 0.68
C GLN A 424 21.86 10.06 -0.79
N ALA A 425 22.43 9.24 -1.68
CA ALA A 425 22.58 9.53 -3.10
C ALA A 425 21.23 9.55 -3.84
N ALA A 426 20.31 8.65 -3.49
CA ALA A 426 18.94 8.65 -3.97
C ALA A 426 18.18 9.90 -3.46
N TRP A 427 18.19 10.11 -2.14
CA TRP A 427 17.44 11.19 -1.49
C TRP A 427 17.84 12.59 -1.97
N THR A 428 19.15 12.87 -2.07
CA THR A 428 19.65 14.19 -2.53
C THR A 428 19.31 14.51 -3.99
N ARG A 429 18.89 13.50 -4.75
CA ARG A 429 18.43 13.65 -6.14
C ARG A 429 16.91 13.61 -6.28
N GLY A 430 16.18 13.57 -5.16
CA GLY A 430 14.72 13.56 -5.10
C GLY A 430 14.09 12.18 -5.26
N VAL A 431 14.89 11.11 -5.31
CA VAL A 431 14.39 9.74 -5.34
C VAL A 431 14.03 9.32 -3.92
N VAL A 432 12.90 8.64 -3.72
CA VAL A 432 12.50 8.14 -2.39
C VAL A 432 13.07 6.73 -2.17
N PRO A 433 14.08 6.52 -1.31
CA PRO A 433 14.66 5.20 -1.05
C PRO A 433 13.76 4.37 -0.13
N MET A 434 13.43 3.13 -0.55
CA MET A 434 12.67 2.17 0.25
C MET A 434 13.48 0.88 0.47
N TYR A 435 13.95 0.66 1.69
CA TYR A 435 14.89 -0.42 2.00
C TYR A 435 14.21 -1.79 1.90
N TRP A 436 14.86 -2.79 1.29
CA TRP A 436 14.41 -4.17 1.28
C TRP A 436 14.81 -4.89 2.56
N ASP A 437 13.82 -5.14 3.42
CA ASP A 437 13.99 -5.94 4.63
C ASP A 437 13.26 -7.27 4.41
N ASN A 438 14.02 -8.37 4.45
CA ASN A 438 13.49 -9.72 4.28
C ASN A 438 13.20 -10.45 5.61
N GLY A 439 13.38 -9.75 6.74
CA GLY A 439 12.97 -10.14 8.08
C GLY A 439 14.01 -10.81 8.96
N TYR A 440 15.13 -11.25 8.38
CA TYR A 440 16.12 -12.04 9.12
C TYR A 440 17.42 -11.29 9.39
N ALA A 441 18.01 -11.52 10.56
CA ALA A 441 19.31 -10.97 10.94
C ALA A 441 20.49 -11.93 10.69
N ALA A 442 20.19 -13.12 10.20
CA ALA A 442 21.17 -14.16 9.92
C ALA A 442 22.15 -13.75 8.80
N ASN A 443 23.14 -14.58 8.57
CA ASN A 443 24.03 -14.40 7.44
C ASN A 443 23.25 -14.44 6.12
N HIS A 444 23.66 -13.64 5.15
CA HIS A 444 23.04 -13.49 3.82
C HIS A 444 21.62 -12.91 3.83
N GLN A 445 21.25 -12.22 4.91
CA GLN A 445 19.93 -11.62 5.05
C GLN A 445 20.02 -10.08 5.16
N MET A 446 18.89 -9.41 4.95
CA MET A 446 18.78 -7.94 4.97
C MET A 446 17.89 -7.42 6.11
N GLY A 447 17.38 -8.28 7.00
CA GLY A 447 16.49 -7.84 8.08
C GLY A 447 17.11 -6.79 9.00
N LEU A 448 16.29 -5.83 9.43
CA LEU A 448 16.63 -4.75 10.37
C LEU A 448 15.89 -4.90 11.71
N PHE A 449 14.75 -5.58 11.72
CA PHE A 449 13.90 -5.75 12.90
C PHE A 449 13.67 -7.23 13.22
N ASP A 450 13.60 -7.56 14.51
CA ASP A 450 12.89 -8.76 14.95
C ASP A 450 11.39 -8.53 14.73
N ARG A 451 10.82 -9.25 13.76
CA ARG A 451 9.42 -9.06 13.34
C ARG A 451 8.38 -9.52 14.34
N ALA A 452 8.74 -10.37 15.30
CA ALA A 452 7.81 -10.82 16.33
C ALA A 452 7.62 -9.74 17.41
N THR A 453 8.70 -9.02 17.74
CA THR A 453 8.72 -8.06 18.86
C THR A 453 8.74 -6.59 18.41
N GLY A 454 9.11 -6.32 17.15
CA GLY A 454 9.39 -4.97 16.65
C GLY A 454 10.75 -4.42 17.08
N LYS A 455 11.57 -5.19 17.81
CA LYS A 455 12.88 -4.71 18.29
C LYS A 455 13.84 -4.48 17.12
N GLN A 456 14.56 -3.36 17.14
CA GLN A 456 15.65 -3.11 16.20
C GLN A 456 16.80 -4.10 16.43
N THR A 457 17.12 -4.89 15.40
CA THR A 457 18.26 -5.84 15.44
C THR A 457 19.55 -5.17 15.01
N PHE A 458 19.47 -4.19 14.10
CA PHE A 458 20.62 -3.41 13.62
C PHE A 458 20.36 -1.91 13.77
N PRO A 459 20.33 -1.38 15.00
CA PRO A 459 20.03 0.03 15.26
C PRO A 459 21.03 0.99 14.59
N ASP A 460 22.28 0.57 14.38
CA ASP A 460 23.31 1.38 13.72
C ASP A 460 23.09 1.48 12.19
N VAL A 461 22.67 0.38 11.53
CA VAL A 461 22.29 0.38 10.11
C VAL A 461 21.00 1.19 9.90
N ILE A 462 20.00 0.99 10.78
CA ILE A 462 18.75 1.77 10.77
C ILE A 462 19.05 3.26 10.88
N SER A 463 19.87 3.67 11.85
CA SER A 463 20.22 5.08 12.04
C SER A 463 20.98 5.63 10.83
N ALA A 464 21.90 4.85 10.23
CA ALA A 464 22.63 5.27 9.04
C ALA A 464 21.71 5.54 7.84
N ILE A 465 20.70 4.69 7.62
CA ILE A 465 19.66 4.89 6.58
C ILE A 465 18.80 6.11 6.92
N VAL A 466 18.25 6.17 8.13
CA VAL A 466 17.31 7.23 8.54
C VAL A 466 17.96 8.60 8.52
N ASP A 467 19.19 8.73 9.00
CA ASP A 467 19.90 10.00 9.04
C ASP A 467 20.38 10.46 7.66
N ALA A 468 20.71 9.53 6.76
CA ALA A 468 21.06 9.83 5.36
C ALA A 468 19.89 10.46 4.57
N ALA A 469 18.64 10.20 4.98
CA ALA A 469 17.43 10.73 4.36
C ALA A 469 16.89 12.00 5.04
N ARG A 470 17.65 12.65 5.95
CA ARG A 470 17.23 13.93 6.56
C ARG A 470 17.59 15.11 5.64
N PRO A 471 16.75 16.17 5.58
CA PRO A 471 17.18 17.45 5.03
C PRO A 471 18.39 17.95 5.82
N ARG A 472 19.46 18.35 5.13
CA ARG A 472 20.64 18.97 5.74
C ARG A 472 20.46 20.47 5.86
#